data_AF-A0A941TJD4-F1
#
_entry.id   AF-A0A941TJD4-F1
#
_cell.length_a   1.000
_cell.length_b   1.000
_cell.length_c   1.000
_cell.angle_alpha   90.00
_cell.angle_beta   90.00
_cell.angle_gamma   90.00
#
_symmetry.space_group_name_H-M   'P 1'
#
loop_
_entity.id
_entity.type
_entity.pdbx_description
1 polymer ?
#
loop_
_entity_poly.entity_id
_entity_poly.type
_entity_poly.pdbx_seq_one_letter_code
_entity_poly.pdbx_strand_id
1 'polypeptide(L)'
;MATIEGGRQQNMGRAVLASLVGVLLLAGSALAEDVSRQDRGWKLEPGVNPPSYAVIEPASSNLNTEALVLTCEPAGDRRVLQFQLYLSESGPLMPVGADPRTLRHDPRAEMVIDGHVYPVGMYFAEDFVVLADAVTDRVPSVSNQLLDSVEHGKTMVLRFSLLARHDDKPQPSFDGEATIDLGAAHGGAAVASVRRCVEPEARPSASAAFPQLAQADVRH
;
A
#
# COMPACT_ATOMS: atom_id res chain seq x y z
N MET A 1 91.31 -51.54 -2.06
CA MET A 1 91.43 -51.85 -3.50
C MET A 1 90.19 -51.26 -4.17
N ALA A 2 90.37 -50.36 -5.14
CA ALA A 2 89.39 -49.76 -6.10
C ALA A 2 88.10 -49.14 -5.50
N THR A 3 87.81 -47.84 -5.44
CA THR A 3 87.78 -46.71 -6.41
C THR A 3 86.79 -46.83 -7.59
N ILE A 4 85.96 -45.76 -7.72
CA ILE A 4 85.51 -45.07 -8.95
C ILE A 4 84.13 -45.39 -9.59
N GLU A 5 83.38 -44.28 -9.80
CA GLU A 5 82.40 -43.87 -10.85
C GLU A 5 81.37 -44.88 -11.40
N GLY A 6 80.16 -44.53 -11.79
CA GLY A 6 79.51 -43.26 -12.12
C GLY A 6 78.31 -43.54 -13.05
N GLY A 7 77.56 -42.51 -13.45
CA GLY A 7 76.86 -42.52 -14.74
C GLY A 7 75.35 -42.84 -14.78
N ARG A 8 74.53 -41.80 -14.60
CA ARG A 8 73.56 -41.22 -15.59
C ARG A 8 72.88 -42.14 -16.63
N GLN A 9 71.54 -42.14 -16.68
CA GLN A 9 70.67 -41.78 -17.84
C GLN A 9 69.18 -42.00 -17.48
N GLN A 10 68.35 -40.94 -17.44
CA GLN A 10 67.46 -40.43 -18.51
C GLN A 10 66.24 -41.32 -18.85
N ASN A 11 65.03 -40.78 -18.61
CA ASN A 11 63.84 -40.82 -19.48
C ASN A 11 62.75 -39.95 -18.84
N MET A 12 62.40 -38.78 -19.40
CA MET A 12 61.35 -38.54 -20.41
C MET A 12 59.92 -38.89 -19.96
N GLY A 13 59.12 -37.84 -19.71
CA GLY A 13 57.66 -37.87 -19.51
C GLY A 13 57.19 -36.54 -18.90
N ARG A 14 57.05 -35.47 -19.69
CA ARG A 14 55.80 -34.92 -20.27
C ARG A 14 54.69 -34.59 -19.26
N ALA A 15 54.31 -33.30 -19.28
CA ALA A 15 53.08 -32.66 -18.76
C ALA A 15 52.98 -32.59 -17.23
N VAL A 16 52.63 -31.47 -16.59
CA VAL A 16 51.36 -30.73 -16.74
C VAL A 16 51.55 -29.23 -16.49
N LEU A 17 50.76 -28.46 -17.24
CA LEU A 17 50.69 -26.99 -17.29
C LEU A 17 50.39 -26.31 -15.95
N ALA A 18 51.11 -25.22 -15.72
CA ALA A 18 50.74 -24.13 -14.83
C ALA A 18 49.60 -23.30 -15.45
N SER A 19 48.52 -23.06 -14.71
CA SER A 19 47.69 -21.84 -14.73
C SER A 19 46.39 -22.08 -13.97
N LEU A 20 46.24 -21.49 -12.78
CA LEU A 20 44.92 -21.18 -12.22
C LEU A 20 44.95 -19.71 -11.82
N VAL A 21 44.47 -18.91 -12.76
CA VAL A 21 44.20 -17.48 -12.65
C VAL A 21 43.19 -17.26 -11.53
N GLY A 22 43.53 -16.32 -10.65
CA GLY A 22 42.70 -15.92 -9.51
C GLY A 22 41.45 -15.14 -9.91
N VAL A 23 40.40 -15.39 -9.13
CA VAL A 23 39.40 -14.45 -8.60
C VAL A 23 39.01 -13.27 -9.49
N LEU A 24 37.82 -13.34 -10.06
CA LEU A 24 36.96 -12.17 -10.30
C LEU A 24 35.61 -12.45 -9.67
N LEU A 25 35.39 -11.76 -8.54
CA LEU A 25 34.16 -11.74 -7.76
C LEU A 25 32.99 -11.28 -8.63
N LEU A 26 31.99 -12.14 -8.79
CA LEU A 26 30.65 -11.76 -9.23
C LEU A 26 29.97 -10.96 -8.10
N ALA A 27 30.25 -9.66 -8.04
CA ALA A 27 29.51 -8.71 -7.22
C ALA A 27 28.86 -7.69 -8.15
N GLY A 28 27.58 -7.87 -8.45
CA GLY A 28 26.88 -6.90 -9.29
C GLY A 28 25.54 -7.37 -9.82
N SER A 29 24.54 -7.57 -8.94
CA SER A 29 23.11 -7.56 -9.31
C SER A 29 22.26 -7.33 -8.05
N ALA A 30 22.40 -6.18 -7.38
CA ALA A 30 21.57 -5.84 -6.21
C ALA A 30 20.97 -4.42 -6.29
N LEU A 31 20.89 -3.82 -7.49
CA LEU A 31 20.37 -2.45 -7.68
C LEU A 31 19.06 -2.37 -8.48
N ALA A 32 18.39 -3.51 -8.74
CA ALA A 32 17.12 -3.51 -9.48
C ALA A 32 15.86 -3.50 -8.59
N GLU A 33 15.99 -3.67 -7.27
CA GLU A 33 14.84 -3.74 -6.36
C GLU A 33 14.38 -2.38 -5.80
N ASP A 34 15.24 -1.36 -5.82
CA ASP A 34 14.94 -0.07 -5.17
C ASP A 34 14.04 0.84 -6.01
N VAL A 35 14.23 0.88 -7.33
CA VAL A 35 13.42 1.74 -8.23
C VAL A 35 11.96 1.27 -8.28
N SER A 36 11.72 -0.04 -8.21
CA SER A 36 10.37 -0.60 -8.22
C SER A 36 9.59 -0.34 -6.91
N ARG A 37 10.26 -0.08 -5.78
CA ARG A 37 9.58 0.14 -4.49
C ARG A 37 9.12 1.60 -4.33
N GLN A 38 9.80 2.57 -4.94
CA GLN A 38 9.40 3.98 -4.89
C GLN A 38 8.10 4.28 -5.65
N ASP A 39 7.83 3.56 -6.75
CA ASP A 39 6.61 3.79 -7.55
C ASP A 39 5.36 3.05 -7.05
N ARG A 40 5.52 2.18 -6.03
CA ARG A 40 4.44 1.31 -5.49
C ARG A 40 3.81 1.81 -4.19
N GLY A 41 4.19 2.99 -3.71
CA GLY A 41 3.59 3.57 -2.50
C GLY A 41 2.37 4.45 -2.79
N TRP A 42 1.86 5.09 -1.74
CA TRP A 42 0.72 6.00 -1.83
C TRP A 42 1.04 7.22 -2.72
N LYS A 43 0.16 7.50 -3.68
CA LYS A 43 0.20 8.65 -4.57
C LYS A 43 -0.86 9.66 -4.11
N LEU A 44 -0.42 10.84 -3.69
CA LEU A 44 -1.31 11.93 -3.26
C LEU A 44 -1.99 12.63 -4.44
N GLU A 45 -3.15 13.24 -4.17
CA GLU A 45 -3.78 14.21 -5.07
C GLU A 45 -2.78 15.33 -5.47
N PRO A 46 -2.50 15.53 -6.77
CA PRO A 46 -1.55 16.55 -7.22
C PRO A 46 -2.08 17.96 -7.02
N GLY A 47 -1.26 18.84 -6.42
CA GLY A 47 -1.53 20.28 -6.36
C GLY A 47 -2.58 20.73 -5.34
N VAL A 48 -3.05 19.83 -4.45
CA VAL A 48 -4.05 20.13 -3.43
C VAL A 48 -3.46 19.98 -2.02
N ASN A 49 -3.75 20.93 -1.12
CA ASN A 49 -3.27 20.91 0.26
C ASN A 49 -4.33 21.48 1.24
N PRO A 50 -4.86 20.67 2.18
CA PRO A 50 -4.60 19.24 2.33
C PRO A 50 -5.18 18.42 1.16
N PRO A 51 -4.51 17.36 0.71
CA PRO A 51 -5.03 16.49 -0.35
C PRO A 51 -6.35 15.84 0.11
N SER A 52 -7.30 15.72 -0.80
CA SER A 52 -8.58 15.07 -0.54
C SER A 52 -8.53 13.56 -0.71
N TYR A 53 -7.52 13.03 -1.40
CA TYR A 53 -7.32 11.59 -1.54
C TYR A 53 -5.85 11.17 -1.68
N ALA A 54 -5.61 9.88 -1.45
CA ALA A 54 -4.39 9.16 -1.79
C ALA A 54 -4.74 7.80 -2.42
N VAL A 55 -3.99 7.37 -3.42
CA VAL A 55 -4.20 6.11 -4.16
C VAL A 55 -3.02 5.17 -3.95
N ILE A 56 -3.28 3.89 -3.75
CA ILE A 56 -2.25 2.84 -3.75
C ILE A 56 -2.70 1.62 -4.55
N GLU A 57 -1.79 1.07 -5.34
CA GLU A 57 -2.02 -0.17 -6.09
C GLU A 57 -1.62 -1.37 -5.22
N PRO A 58 -2.38 -2.48 -5.21
CA PRO A 58 -1.96 -3.69 -4.52
C PRO A 58 -0.64 -4.23 -5.08
N ALA A 59 0.26 -4.66 -4.20
CA ALA A 59 1.48 -5.38 -4.58
C ALA A 59 1.18 -6.76 -5.18
N SER A 60 0.07 -7.37 -4.77
CA SER A 60 -0.52 -8.56 -5.36
C SER A 60 -2.03 -8.59 -5.08
N SER A 61 -2.80 -9.22 -5.96
CA SER A 61 -4.24 -9.41 -5.77
C SER A 61 -4.70 -10.64 -6.55
N ASN A 62 -5.63 -11.41 -5.99
CA ASN A 62 -6.41 -12.40 -6.74
C ASN A 62 -7.83 -11.88 -7.06
N LEU A 63 -8.11 -10.61 -6.80
CA LEU A 63 -9.40 -9.95 -7.02
C LEU A 63 -9.37 -9.13 -8.32
N ASN A 64 -10.55 -8.82 -8.86
CA ASN A 64 -10.74 -7.86 -9.94
C ASN A 64 -10.62 -6.39 -9.46
N THR A 65 -9.52 -6.05 -8.80
CA THR A 65 -9.29 -4.74 -8.16
C THR A 65 -8.08 -4.06 -8.77
N GLU A 66 -8.16 -2.74 -8.97
CA GLU A 66 -7.06 -1.94 -9.51
C GLU A 66 -6.33 -1.16 -8.40
N ALA A 67 -7.09 -0.49 -7.52
CA ALA A 67 -6.51 0.40 -6.53
C ALA A 67 -7.33 0.47 -5.24
N LEU A 68 -6.65 0.79 -4.14
CA LEU A 68 -7.26 1.25 -2.91
C LEU A 68 -7.06 2.77 -2.79
N VAL A 69 -8.13 3.49 -2.52
CA VAL A 69 -8.11 4.94 -2.36
C VAL A 69 -8.52 5.28 -0.93
N LEU A 70 -7.69 6.05 -0.22
CA LEU A 70 -8.11 6.74 0.99
C LEU A 70 -8.65 8.10 0.56
N THR A 71 -9.95 8.32 0.70
CA THR A 71 -10.62 9.55 0.28
C THR A 71 -11.26 10.28 1.44
N CYS A 72 -11.43 11.59 1.26
CA CYS A 72 -12.06 12.51 2.17
C CYS A 72 -13.43 12.96 1.66
N GLU A 73 -14.48 12.40 2.22
CA GLU A 73 -15.85 12.62 1.75
C GLU A 73 -16.64 13.57 2.67
N PRO A 74 -17.59 14.34 2.13
CA PRO A 74 -18.54 15.09 2.94
C PRO A 74 -19.50 14.13 3.67
N ALA A 75 -19.79 14.43 4.93
CA ALA A 75 -20.78 13.75 5.76
C ALA A 75 -21.54 14.79 6.58
N GLY A 76 -22.64 15.30 6.02
CA GLY A 76 -23.35 16.44 6.61
C GLY A 76 -22.48 17.69 6.67
N ASP A 77 -22.32 18.26 7.86
CA ASP A 77 -21.55 19.49 8.10
C ASP A 77 -20.05 19.23 8.37
N ARG A 78 -19.61 17.98 8.25
CA ARG A 78 -18.22 17.57 8.48
C ARG A 78 -17.68 16.72 7.33
N ARG A 79 -16.41 16.38 7.42
CA ARG A 79 -15.76 15.44 6.50
C ARG A 79 -15.38 14.17 7.24
N VAL A 80 -15.32 13.06 6.49
CA VAL A 80 -14.96 11.73 6.98
C VAL A 80 -13.98 11.09 6.02
N LEU A 81 -13.20 10.12 6.50
CA LEU A 81 -12.34 9.33 5.65
C LEU A 81 -12.98 7.99 5.31
N GLN A 82 -12.78 7.54 4.07
CA GLN A 82 -13.24 6.25 3.56
C GLN A 82 -12.11 5.57 2.80
N PHE A 83 -12.07 4.23 2.88
CA PHE A 83 -11.33 3.44 1.90
C PHE A 83 -12.27 3.05 0.77
N GLN A 84 -11.92 3.36 -0.48
CA GLN A 84 -12.64 2.96 -1.68
C GLN A 84 -11.78 2.00 -2.49
N LEU A 85 -12.26 0.79 -2.70
CA LEU A 85 -11.59 -0.24 -3.49
C LEU A 85 -12.15 -0.22 -4.91
N TYR A 86 -11.37 0.32 -5.84
CA TYR A 86 -11.73 0.42 -7.26
C TYR A 86 -11.54 -0.90 -7.99
N LEU A 87 -12.51 -1.24 -8.82
CA LEU A 87 -12.50 -2.47 -9.61
C LEU A 87 -11.78 -2.24 -10.94
N SER A 88 -11.08 -3.26 -11.42
CA SER A 88 -10.39 -3.20 -12.73
C SER A 88 -11.36 -3.22 -13.91
N GLU A 89 -12.59 -3.71 -13.69
CA GLU A 89 -13.64 -3.82 -14.69
C GLU A 89 -15.00 -3.58 -14.01
N SER A 90 -16.00 -3.13 -14.78
CA SER A 90 -17.37 -3.00 -14.28
C SER A 90 -17.94 -4.35 -13.87
N GLY A 91 -18.59 -4.42 -12.71
CA GLY A 91 -19.20 -5.64 -12.20
C GLY A 91 -19.07 -5.78 -10.69
N PRO A 92 -19.39 -6.95 -10.12
CA PRO A 92 -19.22 -7.18 -8.69
C PRO A 92 -17.75 -7.39 -8.33
N LEU A 93 -17.38 -7.07 -7.08
CA LEU A 93 -16.11 -7.51 -6.51
C LEU A 93 -16.08 -9.03 -6.39
N MET A 94 -15.06 -9.68 -6.96
CA MET A 94 -14.92 -11.13 -7.01
C MET A 94 -13.47 -11.57 -7.23
N PRO A 95 -13.10 -12.80 -6.82
CA PRO A 95 -11.85 -13.40 -7.26
C PRO A 95 -11.80 -13.53 -8.79
N VAL A 96 -10.64 -13.29 -9.39
CA VAL A 96 -10.43 -13.39 -10.84
C VAL A 96 -10.78 -14.80 -11.33
N GLY A 97 -11.65 -14.88 -12.34
CA GLY A 97 -12.08 -16.15 -12.93
C GLY A 97 -13.18 -16.89 -12.16
N ALA A 98 -13.72 -16.32 -11.07
CA ALA A 98 -14.89 -16.87 -10.40
C ALA A 98 -16.17 -16.74 -11.26
N ASP A 99 -17.22 -17.49 -10.91
CA ASP A 99 -18.55 -17.35 -11.51
C ASP A 99 -19.37 -16.34 -10.68
N PRO A 100 -19.87 -15.22 -11.25
CA PRO A 100 -20.68 -14.25 -10.49
C PRO A 100 -21.91 -14.86 -9.79
N ARG A 101 -22.41 -16.00 -10.28
CA ARG A 101 -23.57 -16.70 -9.70
C ARG A 101 -23.24 -17.41 -8.39
N THR A 102 -21.96 -17.55 -8.05
CA THR A 102 -21.52 -18.16 -6.79
C THR A 102 -21.24 -17.12 -5.71
N LEU A 103 -21.49 -15.83 -5.96
CA LEU A 103 -21.37 -14.80 -4.93
C LEU A 103 -22.36 -15.04 -3.79
N ARG A 104 -21.87 -14.89 -2.56
CA ARG A 104 -22.70 -15.00 -1.36
C ARG A 104 -23.49 -13.71 -1.11
N HIS A 105 -24.63 -13.85 -0.45
CA HIS A 105 -25.49 -12.71 -0.11
C HIS A 105 -24.93 -11.83 1.03
N ASP A 106 -24.06 -12.38 1.88
CA ASP A 106 -23.54 -11.75 3.08
C ASP A 106 -21.99 -11.73 3.09
N PRO A 107 -21.36 -11.02 2.14
CA PRO A 107 -19.90 -10.98 2.06
C PRO A 107 -19.29 -10.39 3.32
N ARG A 108 -18.07 -10.82 3.65
CA ARG A 108 -17.31 -10.31 4.80
C ARG A 108 -15.96 -9.83 4.33
N ALA A 109 -15.47 -8.76 4.96
CA ALA A 109 -14.13 -8.24 4.72
C ALA A 109 -13.38 -8.00 6.03
N GLU A 110 -12.06 -8.19 5.95
CA GLU A 110 -11.10 -7.84 6.99
C GLU A 110 -9.96 -7.04 6.36
N MET A 111 -9.46 -6.04 7.10
CA MET A 111 -8.14 -5.48 6.87
C MET A 111 -7.19 -6.06 7.91
N VAL A 112 -6.18 -6.79 7.47
CA VAL A 112 -5.15 -7.35 8.36
C VAL A 112 -3.89 -6.51 8.23
N ILE A 113 -3.55 -5.74 9.26
CA ILE A 113 -2.38 -4.84 9.25
C ILE A 113 -1.36 -5.35 10.25
N ASP A 114 -0.18 -5.74 9.75
CA ASP A 114 0.90 -6.31 10.56
C ASP A 114 0.42 -7.41 11.53
N GLY A 115 -0.52 -8.24 11.08
CA GLY A 115 -1.12 -9.33 11.85
C GLY A 115 -2.32 -8.95 12.74
N HIS A 116 -2.65 -7.67 12.88
CA HIS A 116 -3.84 -7.21 13.59
C HIS A 116 -5.06 -7.21 12.65
N VAL A 117 -6.17 -7.76 13.11
CA VAL A 117 -7.39 -7.91 12.30
C VAL A 117 -8.38 -6.80 12.61
N TYR A 118 -8.81 -6.10 11.56
CA TYR A 118 -9.86 -5.08 11.59
C TYR A 118 -11.04 -5.55 10.74
N PRO A 119 -12.17 -5.97 11.35
CA PRO A 119 -13.40 -6.21 10.61
C PRO A 119 -13.90 -4.93 9.96
N VAL A 120 -14.20 -4.97 8.67
CA VAL A 120 -14.73 -3.82 7.93
C VAL A 120 -16.05 -4.19 7.26
N GLY A 121 -16.99 -3.26 7.27
CA GLY A 121 -18.19 -3.31 6.45
C GLY A 121 -17.86 -3.02 4.99
N MET A 122 -18.62 -3.63 4.09
CA MET A 122 -18.55 -3.41 2.65
C MET A 122 -19.80 -2.68 2.17
N TYR A 123 -19.63 -1.55 1.50
CA TYR A 123 -20.73 -0.80 0.90
C TYR A 123 -20.45 -0.64 -0.58
N PHE A 124 -21.30 -1.25 -1.41
CA PHE A 124 -21.09 -1.29 -2.85
C PHE A 124 -21.61 -0.01 -3.52
N ALA A 125 -20.74 0.64 -4.27
CA ALA A 125 -21.09 1.65 -5.27
C ALA A 125 -21.05 1.01 -6.68
N GLU A 126 -21.20 1.82 -7.73
CA GLU A 126 -21.20 1.31 -9.11
C GLU A 126 -19.82 0.82 -9.56
N ASP A 127 -18.75 1.55 -9.22
CA ASP A 127 -17.38 1.35 -9.70
C ASP A 127 -16.36 1.02 -8.59
N PHE A 128 -16.76 1.15 -7.33
CA PHE A 128 -15.92 0.83 -6.17
C PHE A 128 -16.72 0.21 -5.01
N VAL A 129 -15.99 -0.36 -4.06
CA VAL A 129 -16.52 -0.83 -2.77
C VAL A 129 -15.92 0.00 -1.66
N VAL A 130 -16.76 0.64 -0.84
CA VAL A 130 -16.31 1.32 0.38
C VAL A 130 -16.04 0.28 1.47
N LEU A 131 -14.86 0.37 2.09
CA LEU A 131 -14.47 -0.40 3.26
C LEU A 131 -14.39 0.53 4.47
N ALA A 132 -15.14 0.20 5.52
CA ALA A 132 -15.29 1.05 6.70
C ALA A 132 -15.53 0.25 7.98
N ASP A 133 -14.86 0.59 9.08
CA ASP A 133 -15.05 0.00 10.41
C ASP A 133 -15.87 0.92 11.36
N ALA A 134 -16.23 2.11 10.92
CA ALA A 134 -17.04 3.06 11.67
C ALA A 134 -18.16 3.68 10.80
N VAL A 135 -19.04 4.44 11.44
CA VAL A 135 -20.06 5.25 10.78
C VAL A 135 -20.11 6.61 11.45
N THR A 136 -20.11 7.67 10.66
CA THR A 136 -20.24 9.06 11.12
C THR A 136 -21.38 9.72 10.36
N ASP A 137 -22.38 10.26 11.06
CA ASP A 137 -23.54 10.93 10.44
C ASP A 137 -24.23 10.10 9.33
N ARG A 138 -24.34 8.78 9.56
CA ARG A 138 -24.90 7.77 8.62
C ARG A 138 -24.06 7.52 7.36
N VAL A 139 -22.87 8.10 7.28
CA VAL A 139 -21.90 7.85 6.21
C VAL A 139 -20.87 6.83 6.72
N PRO A 140 -20.59 5.74 5.97
CA PRO A 140 -19.50 4.84 6.31
C PRO A 140 -18.19 5.61 6.46
N SER A 141 -17.39 5.29 7.48
CA SER A 141 -16.15 6.00 7.77
C SER A 141 -15.09 5.07 8.34
N VAL A 142 -13.83 5.49 8.29
CA VAL A 142 -12.71 4.78 8.90
C VAL A 142 -12.45 5.35 10.30
N SER A 143 -12.29 4.49 11.30
CA SER A 143 -11.93 4.88 12.66
C SER A 143 -10.49 5.38 12.74
N ASN A 144 -10.20 6.21 13.75
CA ASN A 144 -8.83 6.65 14.01
C ASN A 144 -7.89 5.47 14.29
N GLN A 145 -8.37 4.41 14.94
CA GLN A 145 -7.55 3.24 15.24
C GLN A 145 -7.08 2.51 13.98
N LEU A 146 -7.98 2.33 13.01
CA LEU A 146 -7.64 1.73 11.72
C LEU A 146 -6.71 2.66 10.94
N LEU A 147 -6.98 3.97 10.90
CA LEU A 147 -6.10 4.95 10.24
C LEU A 147 -4.69 4.97 10.85
N ASP A 148 -4.57 4.95 12.17
CA ASP A 148 -3.28 4.90 12.86
C ASP A 148 -2.50 3.65 12.48
N SER A 149 -3.18 2.51 12.31
CA SER A 149 -2.56 1.27 11.87
C SER A 149 -2.09 1.33 10.42
N VAL A 150 -2.88 1.92 9.52
CA VAL A 150 -2.48 2.10 8.11
C VAL A 150 -1.33 3.09 7.98
N GLU A 151 -1.31 4.15 8.79
CA GLU A 151 -0.28 5.18 8.79
C GLU A 151 1.08 4.66 9.27
N HIS A 152 1.09 3.79 10.30
CA HIS A 152 2.32 3.30 10.92
C HIS A 152 2.68 1.86 10.53
N GLY A 153 1.78 1.17 9.83
CA GLY A 153 1.92 -0.23 9.46
C GLY A 153 2.90 -0.45 8.30
N LYS A 154 3.33 -1.70 8.12
CA LYS A 154 4.23 -2.09 7.03
C LYS A 154 3.48 -2.82 5.92
N THR A 155 2.54 -3.68 6.27
CA THR A 155 1.79 -4.46 5.30
C THR A 155 0.33 -4.52 5.70
N MET A 156 -0.54 -4.36 4.71
CA MET A 156 -1.97 -4.59 4.85
C MET A 156 -2.39 -5.69 3.90
N VAL A 157 -3.18 -6.64 4.39
CA VAL A 157 -3.82 -7.67 3.58
C VAL A 157 -5.33 -7.45 3.69
N LEU A 158 -5.96 -7.10 2.57
CA LEU A 158 -7.41 -7.08 2.44
C LEU A 158 -7.87 -8.50 2.20
N ARG A 159 -8.76 -9.03 3.04
CA ARG A 159 -9.27 -10.40 2.93
C ARG A 159 -10.78 -10.37 2.79
N PHE A 160 -11.30 -11.09 1.80
CA PHE A 160 -12.71 -11.12 1.49
C PHE A 160 -13.23 -12.55 1.45
N SER A 161 -14.41 -12.75 2.04
CA SER A 161 -15.22 -13.93 1.86
C SER A 161 -16.38 -13.52 0.96
N LEU A 162 -16.25 -13.83 -0.35
CA LEU A 162 -17.16 -13.36 -1.40
C LEU A 162 -17.95 -14.52 -2.01
N LEU A 163 -17.40 -15.73 -2.02
CA LEU A 163 -18.04 -16.87 -2.66
C LEU A 163 -18.88 -17.65 -1.64
N ALA A 164 -20.03 -18.12 -2.09
CA ALA A 164 -20.87 -19.06 -1.38
C ALA A 164 -20.14 -20.40 -1.27
N ARG A 165 -20.28 -21.04 -0.12
CA ARG A 165 -19.72 -22.37 0.10
C ARG A 165 -20.43 -23.33 -0.86
N HIS A 166 -19.66 -23.98 -1.71
CA HIS A 166 -20.14 -25.18 -2.37
C HIS A 166 -19.95 -26.36 -1.41
N ASP A 167 -21.05 -27.04 -1.11
CA ASP A 167 -21.03 -28.25 -0.30
C ASP A 167 -20.04 -29.26 -0.90
N ASP A 168 -19.30 -29.93 -0.02
CA ASP A 168 -18.29 -30.98 -0.27
C ASP A 168 -16.80 -30.60 -0.38
N LYS A 169 -16.39 -29.33 -0.22
CA LYS A 169 -14.94 -29.01 -0.06
C LYS A 169 -14.65 -28.06 1.12
N PRO A 170 -13.55 -28.29 1.87
CA PRO A 170 -13.00 -27.26 2.75
C PRO A 170 -12.59 -26.07 1.89
N GLN A 171 -13.33 -24.97 1.96
CA GLN A 171 -12.91 -23.70 1.40
C GLN A 171 -12.12 -22.92 2.45
N PRO A 172 -11.08 -22.15 2.05
CA PRO A 172 -10.49 -21.18 2.94
C PRO A 172 -11.56 -20.20 3.43
N SER A 173 -11.40 -19.69 4.66
CA SER A 173 -12.40 -18.78 5.26
C SER A 173 -12.53 -17.44 4.52
N PHE A 174 -11.55 -17.13 3.67
CA PHE A 174 -11.49 -16.01 2.75
C PHE A 174 -11.03 -16.53 1.39
N ASP A 175 -11.71 -16.12 0.34
CA ASP A 175 -11.52 -16.56 -1.06
C ASP A 175 -10.95 -15.43 -1.95
N GLY A 176 -11.00 -14.20 -1.47
CA GLY A 176 -10.38 -13.03 -2.09
C GLY A 176 -9.32 -12.40 -1.19
N GLU A 177 -8.20 -11.99 -1.78
CA GLU A 177 -7.08 -11.36 -1.09
C GLU A 177 -6.37 -10.32 -1.97
N ALA A 178 -6.03 -9.18 -1.37
CA ALA A 178 -5.12 -8.19 -1.96
C ALA A 178 -4.10 -7.73 -0.91
N THR A 179 -2.82 -7.74 -1.28
CA THR A 179 -1.72 -7.30 -0.40
C THR A 179 -1.24 -5.92 -0.79
N ILE A 180 -1.07 -5.04 0.19
CA ILE A 180 -0.64 -3.65 0.04
C ILE A 180 0.62 -3.43 0.88
N ASP A 181 1.65 -2.85 0.25
CA ASP A 181 2.89 -2.43 0.93
C ASP A 181 2.71 -1.02 1.48
N LEU A 182 2.35 -0.92 2.76
CA LEU A 182 2.16 0.37 3.44
C LEU A 182 3.48 1.11 3.69
N GLY A 183 4.60 0.37 3.73
CA GLY A 183 5.94 0.92 3.93
C GLY A 183 6.57 1.53 2.68
N ALA A 184 6.00 1.28 1.49
CA ALA A 184 6.50 1.82 0.24
C ALA A 184 6.37 3.36 0.17
N ALA A 185 7.37 4.01 -0.45
CA ALA A 185 7.41 5.45 -0.75
C ALA A 185 6.97 6.41 0.38
N HIS A 186 7.30 6.10 1.65
CA HIS A 186 6.86 6.89 2.81
C HIS A 186 5.34 6.91 3.04
N GLY A 187 4.67 5.76 2.84
CA GLY A 187 3.20 5.65 2.86
C GLY A 187 2.48 6.29 4.04
N GLY A 188 3.06 6.22 5.25
CA GLY A 188 2.50 6.90 6.43
C GLY A 188 2.33 8.42 6.26
N ALA A 189 3.28 9.09 5.61
CA ALA A 189 3.19 10.53 5.38
C ALA A 189 2.04 10.92 4.44
N ALA A 190 1.70 10.05 3.47
CA ALA A 190 0.57 10.27 2.59
C ALA A 190 -0.75 10.13 3.34
N VAL A 191 -0.90 9.06 4.13
CA VAL A 191 -2.08 8.85 4.98
C VAL A 191 -2.27 10.03 5.95
N ALA A 192 -1.22 10.43 6.66
CA ALA A 192 -1.23 11.59 7.55
C ALA A 192 -1.63 12.88 6.81
N SER A 193 -1.19 13.06 5.56
CA SER A 193 -1.53 14.24 4.76
C SER A 193 -3.01 14.31 4.42
N VAL A 194 -3.62 13.19 4.02
CA VAL A 194 -5.07 13.11 3.75
C VAL A 194 -5.87 13.30 5.03
N ARG A 195 -5.40 12.80 6.18
CA ARG A 195 -6.10 13.00 7.47
C ARG A 195 -6.34 14.46 7.84
N ARG A 196 -5.50 15.38 7.38
CA ARG A 196 -5.72 16.82 7.61
C ARG A 196 -6.96 17.36 6.89
N CYS A 197 -7.51 16.65 5.91
CA CYS A 197 -8.72 17.08 5.22
C CYS A 197 -9.96 17.09 6.13
N VAL A 198 -9.98 16.32 7.23
CA VAL A 198 -11.11 16.27 8.15
C VAL A 198 -11.00 17.29 9.29
N GLU A 199 -9.87 18.00 9.36
CA GLU A 199 -9.70 19.09 10.31
C GLU A 199 -10.62 20.26 9.90
N PRO A 200 -11.32 20.89 10.85
CA PRO A 200 -12.08 22.09 10.55
C PRO A 200 -11.14 23.15 9.96
N GLU A 201 -11.50 23.72 8.81
CA GLU A 201 -10.77 24.88 8.28
C GLU A 201 -10.70 25.93 9.39
N ALA A 202 -9.47 26.30 9.78
CA ALA A 202 -9.25 27.39 10.71
C ALA A 202 -9.88 28.63 10.10
N ARG A 203 -11.05 29.06 10.61
CA ARG A 203 -11.70 30.29 10.17
C ARG A 203 -10.68 31.42 10.26
N PRO A 204 -10.46 32.21 9.19
CA PRO A 204 -9.63 33.40 9.28
C PRO A 204 -10.17 34.27 10.43
N SER A 205 -9.37 34.43 11.48
CA SER A 205 -9.71 35.32 12.59
C SER A 205 -9.96 36.72 12.01
N ALA A 206 -11.20 37.20 12.11
CA ALA A 206 -11.63 38.53 11.67
C ALA A 206 -10.99 39.69 12.46
N SER A 207 -9.86 39.45 13.15
CA SER A 207 -9.21 40.41 14.04
C SER A 207 -8.13 41.27 13.36
N ALA A 208 -7.93 41.13 12.05
CA ALA A 208 -6.91 41.88 11.30
C ALA A 208 -7.49 42.62 10.09
N ALA A 209 -8.59 43.36 10.26
CA ALA A 209 -9.08 44.26 9.21
C ALA A 209 -9.90 45.44 9.79
N PHE A 210 -9.34 46.18 10.74
CA PHE A 210 -9.72 47.58 10.91
C PHE A 210 -8.46 48.42 11.10
N PRO A 211 -7.93 49.09 10.05
CA PRO A 211 -7.05 50.22 10.27
C PRO A 211 -7.82 51.28 11.05
N GLN A 212 -7.33 51.63 12.24
CA GLN A 212 -7.78 52.79 13.00
C GLN A 212 -7.64 54.02 12.10
N LEU A 213 -8.76 54.60 11.68
CA LEU A 213 -8.78 55.93 11.07
C LEU A 213 -8.25 56.93 12.10
N ALA A 214 -7.03 57.41 11.85
CA ALA A 214 -6.46 58.54 12.56
C ALA A 214 -7.39 59.75 12.40
N GLN A 215 -7.98 60.19 13.52
CA GLN A 215 -8.63 61.49 13.59
C GLN A 215 -7.55 62.55 13.48
N ALA A 216 -7.48 63.20 12.32
CA ALA A 216 -6.77 64.45 12.14
C ALA A 216 -7.57 65.56 12.84
N ASP A 217 -7.06 66.02 13.96
CA ASP A 217 -7.57 67.18 14.69
C ASP A 217 -7.17 68.45 13.93
N VAL A 218 -8.18 69.15 13.38
CA VAL A 218 -8.03 70.41 12.65
C VAL A 218 -8.13 71.54 13.66
N ARG A 219 -7.01 72.26 13.85
CA ARG A 219 -6.94 73.51 14.61
C ARG A 219 -7.87 74.58 14.04
N HIS A 220 -8.60 75.27 14.93
CA HIS A 220 -8.98 76.67 14.78
C HIS A 220 -8.53 77.43 16.02
#